data_AF-A0A2V8Y661-F1
#
_entry.id   AF-A0A2V8Y661-F1
#
_cell.length_a   1.000
_cell.length_b   1.000
_cell.length_c   1.000
_cell.angle_alpha   90.00
_cell.angle_beta   90.00
_cell.angle_gamma   90.00
#
_symmetry.space_group_name_H-M   'P 1'
#
loop_
_entity.id
_entity.type
_entity.pdbx_description
1 polymer ?
#
loop_
_entity_poly.entity_id
_entity_poly.type
_entity_poly.pdbx_seq_one_letter_code
_entity_poly.pdbx_strand_id
1 'polypeptide(L)'
;MATPGKAARSAKPAGESALLTSRDNRWLKEFRMALHGGLPTEGGFVGVEGPRLVEEALLSRCPIHAVLFSESGQRHHERLAPLIDRPETGFPILGTTDRLFQGLADTEHPQGVAALVKPRETSFDELVRTPDSACTPLLVVLAGV
;
A
#
# COMPACT_ATOMS: atom_id res chain seq x y z
N MET A 1 15.12 39.66 29.72
CA MET A 1 15.87 38.88 28.71
C MET A 1 15.15 37.55 28.54
N ALA A 2 14.12 37.51 27.70
CA ALA A 2 13.29 36.34 27.48
C ALA A 2 13.65 35.74 26.11
N THR A 3 14.05 34.48 26.10
CA THR A 3 14.30 33.69 24.89
C THR A 3 12.94 33.31 24.28
N PRO A 4 12.68 33.53 22.98
CA PRO A 4 11.46 33.02 22.38
C PRO A 4 11.59 31.52 22.14
N GLY A 5 10.63 30.79 22.70
CA GLY A 5 10.50 29.34 22.61
C GLY A 5 10.34 28.87 21.16
N LYS A 6 11.02 27.77 20.88
CA LYS A 6 11.01 27.00 19.64
C LYS A 6 9.58 26.58 19.29
N ALA A 7 9.03 27.13 18.21
CA ALA A 7 7.73 26.74 17.70
C ALA A 7 7.71 25.25 17.37
N ALA A 8 6.73 24.54 17.94
CA ALA A 8 6.45 23.14 17.66
C ALA A 8 6.17 22.98 16.16
N ARG A 9 6.81 21.98 15.54
CA ARG A 9 6.57 21.64 14.13
C ARG A 9 5.13 21.18 14.01
N SER A 10 4.32 21.97 13.32
CA SER A 10 2.92 21.68 13.02
C SER A 10 2.83 20.32 12.32
N ALA A 11 2.05 19.39 12.88
CA ALA A 11 1.71 18.15 12.24
C ALA A 11 0.87 18.47 10.99
N LYS A 12 1.41 18.15 9.82
CA LYS A 12 0.76 18.36 8.52
C LYS A 12 -0.53 17.53 8.47
N PRO A 13 -1.68 18.08 8.01
CA PRO A 13 -2.93 17.32 7.99
C PRO A 13 -2.80 16.09 7.09
N ALA A 14 -3.19 14.94 7.63
CA ALA A 14 -3.44 13.72 6.86
C ALA A 14 -4.59 14.01 5.88
N GLY A 15 -4.29 14.07 4.58
CA GLY A 15 -5.30 14.32 3.55
C GLY A 15 -4.81 15.05 2.30
N GLU A 16 -3.66 15.73 2.33
CA GLU A 16 -3.10 16.30 1.10
C GLU A 16 -2.43 15.20 0.26
N SER A 17 -3.11 14.79 -0.82
CA SER A 17 -2.51 14.02 -1.91
C SER A 17 -1.30 14.77 -2.45
N ALA A 18 -0.10 14.32 -2.07
CA ALA A 18 1.14 14.94 -2.51
C ALA A 18 1.46 14.45 -3.91
N LEU A 19 1.44 15.36 -4.89
CA LEU A 19 1.85 15.05 -6.26
C LEU A 19 3.38 14.89 -6.32
N LEU A 20 3.82 13.69 -6.68
CA LEU A 20 5.21 13.28 -6.80
C LEU A 20 5.64 13.40 -8.25
N THR A 21 6.63 14.27 -8.52
CA THR A 21 7.07 14.58 -9.89
C THR A 21 8.52 14.19 -10.19
N SER A 22 9.26 13.71 -9.19
CA SER A 22 10.66 13.31 -9.34
C SER A 22 10.82 11.82 -9.14
N ARG A 23 11.47 11.14 -10.10
CA ARG A 23 11.84 9.73 -10.03
C ARG A 23 12.70 9.40 -8.79
N ASP A 24 13.42 10.39 -8.28
CA ASP A 24 14.28 10.28 -7.10
C ASP A 24 13.53 10.41 -5.78
N ASN A 25 12.23 10.72 -5.82
CA ASN A 25 11.41 10.75 -4.63
C ASN A 25 11.45 9.41 -3.88
N ARG A 26 11.60 9.46 -2.56
CA ARG A 26 11.71 8.28 -1.69
C ARG A 26 10.55 7.29 -1.88
N TRP A 27 9.32 7.79 -2.03
CA TRP A 27 8.13 6.95 -2.22
C TRP A 27 8.20 6.24 -3.55
N LEU A 28 8.53 6.94 -4.63
CA LEU A 28 8.65 6.32 -5.95
C LEU A 28 9.80 5.31 -6.02
N LYS A 29 10.88 5.49 -5.24
CA LYS A 29 11.93 4.46 -5.09
C LYS A 29 11.39 3.22 -4.39
N GLU A 30 10.63 3.39 -3.31
CA GLU A 30 10.06 2.30 -2.56
C GLU A 30 9.01 1.52 -3.35
N PHE A 31 8.07 2.20 -4.03
CA PHE A 31 7.13 1.57 -4.96
C PHE A 31 7.84 0.79 -6.06
N ARG A 32 8.90 1.35 -6.65
CA ARG A 32 9.69 0.65 -7.67
C ARG A 32 10.31 -0.63 -7.14
N MET A 33 10.85 -0.61 -5.92
CA MET A 33 11.43 -1.80 -5.31
C MET A 33 10.35 -2.84 -4.99
N ALA A 34 9.23 -2.41 -4.40
CA ALA A 34 8.18 -3.29 -3.92
C ALA A 34 7.36 -3.93 -5.04
N LEU A 35 7.19 -3.24 -6.17
CA LEU A 35 6.47 -3.76 -7.34
C LEU A 35 7.34 -4.69 -8.20
N HIS A 36 8.67 -4.61 -8.08
CA HIS A 36 9.58 -5.40 -8.91
C HIS A 36 9.71 -6.84 -8.42
N GLY A 37 9.27 -7.81 -9.21
CA GLY A 37 9.52 -9.23 -8.96
C GLY A 37 8.82 -9.81 -7.72
N GLY A 38 7.88 -9.07 -7.11
CA GLY A 38 7.06 -9.52 -5.97
C GLY A 38 7.84 -9.75 -4.66
N LEU A 39 9.09 -9.27 -4.57
CA LEU A 39 9.90 -9.44 -3.36
C LEU A 39 9.58 -8.35 -2.33
N PRO A 40 9.56 -8.68 -1.03
CA PRO A 40 9.43 -7.68 0.02
C PRO A 40 10.59 -6.68 0.01
N THR A 41 10.30 -5.41 0.26
CA THR A 41 11.32 -4.40 0.59
C THR A 41 12.01 -4.73 1.91
N GLU A 42 13.09 -4.00 2.24
CA GLU A 42 13.73 -4.10 3.57
C GLU A 42 12.75 -3.87 4.73
N GLY A 43 11.68 -3.09 4.51
CA GLY A 43 10.61 -2.87 5.48
C GLY A 43 9.57 -4.00 5.56
N GLY A 44 9.70 -5.04 4.73
CA GLY A 44 8.75 -6.13 4.61
C GLY A 44 7.49 -5.79 3.81
N PHE A 45 7.52 -4.71 3.02
CA PHE A 45 6.37 -4.32 2.19
C PHE A 45 6.45 -4.96 0.81
N VAL A 46 5.32 -5.40 0.30
CA VAL A 46 5.16 -5.87 -1.08
C VAL A 46 4.27 -4.89 -1.83
N GLY A 47 4.61 -4.62 -3.09
CA GLY A 47 3.82 -3.78 -3.97
C GLY A 47 2.70 -4.60 -4.60
N VAL A 48 1.47 -4.07 -4.54
CA VAL A 48 0.34 -4.58 -5.31
C VAL A 48 -0.13 -3.52 -6.29
N GLU A 49 -0.39 -3.90 -7.53
CA GLU A 49 -0.84 -3.00 -8.59
C GLU A 49 -2.24 -3.36 -9.08
N GLY A 50 -3.02 -2.35 -9.40
CA GLY A 50 -4.36 -2.48 -9.95
C GLY A 50 -5.46 -2.26 -8.91
N PRO A 51 -6.58 -1.61 -9.30
CA PRO A 51 -7.64 -1.21 -8.37
C PRO A 51 -8.23 -2.37 -7.59
N ARG A 52 -8.35 -3.56 -8.19
CA ARG A 52 -8.89 -4.74 -7.50
C ARG A 52 -7.93 -5.26 -6.43
N LEU A 53 -6.66 -5.44 -6.75
CA LEU A 53 -5.68 -5.94 -5.77
C LEU A 53 -5.48 -4.95 -4.62
N VAL A 54 -5.49 -3.65 -4.92
CA VAL A 54 -5.42 -2.58 -3.91
C VAL A 54 -6.65 -2.60 -3.00
N GLU A 55 -7.86 -2.75 -3.54
CA GLU A 55 -9.09 -2.88 -2.76
C GLU A 55 -9.06 -4.11 -1.85
N GLU A 56 -8.67 -5.28 -2.37
CA GLU A 56 -8.56 -6.51 -1.58
C GLU A 56 -7.54 -6.37 -0.44
N ALA A 57 -6.40 -5.70 -0.69
CA ALA A 57 -5.41 -5.42 0.35
C ALA A 57 -5.98 -4.55 1.47
N LEU A 58 -6.75 -3.51 1.12
CA LEU A 58 -7.44 -2.64 2.07
C LEU A 58 -8.50 -3.40 2.88
N LEU A 59 -9.29 -4.27 2.22
CA LEU A 59 -10.33 -5.08 2.86
C LEU A 59 -9.76 -6.18 3.77
N SER A 60 -8.60 -6.73 3.41
CA SER A 60 -7.91 -7.78 4.18
C SER A 60 -7.35 -7.28 5.51
N ARG A 61 -7.43 -5.97 5.78
CA ARG A 61 -6.86 -5.31 6.97
C ARG A 61 -5.38 -5.64 7.15
N CYS A 62 -4.67 -5.76 6.03
CA CYS A 62 -3.21 -5.76 6.03
C CYS A 62 -2.73 -4.33 6.31
N PRO A 63 -1.62 -4.13 7.05
CA PRO A 63 -1.06 -2.80 7.20
C PRO A 63 -0.70 -2.21 5.84
N ILE A 64 -1.27 -1.04 5.53
CA ILE A 64 -0.97 -0.28 4.31
C ILE A 64 0.01 0.81 4.66
N HIS A 65 1.10 0.91 3.90
CA HIS A 65 2.10 1.95 4.09
C HIS A 65 1.78 3.21 3.27
N ALA A 66 1.31 3.04 2.03
CA ALA A 66 0.88 4.12 1.16
C ALA A 66 0.03 3.58 0.00
N VAL A 67 -0.82 4.44 -0.56
CA VAL A 67 -1.51 4.21 -1.84
C VAL A 67 -1.06 5.27 -2.83
N LEU A 68 -0.75 4.86 -4.06
CA LEU A 68 -0.28 5.73 -5.14
C LEU A 68 -1.25 5.67 -6.32
N PHE A 69 -1.64 6.84 -6.80
CA PHE A 69 -2.42 7.02 -8.03
C PHE A 69 -1.56 7.70 -9.09
N SER A 70 -1.66 7.25 -10.33
CA SER A 70 -1.28 8.02 -11.50
C SER A 70 -2.41 8.96 -11.93
N GLU A 71 -2.13 9.87 -12.87
CA GLU A 71 -3.14 10.76 -13.46
C GLU A 71 -4.33 9.98 -14.03
N SER A 72 -4.08 8.98 -14.89
CA SER A 72 -5.12 8.14 -15.47
C SER A 72 -5.75 7.17 -14.45
N GLY A 73 -4.99 6.75 -13.45
CA GLY A 73 -5.44 5.88 -12.36
C GLY A 73 -6.45 6.55 -11.42
N GLN A 74 -6.49 7.89 -11.38
CA GLN A 74 -7.42 8.64 -10.53
C GLN A 74 -8.89 8.28 -10.78
N ARG A 75 -9.25 7.78 -11.98
CA ARG A 75 -10.60 7.24 -12.27
C ARG A 75 -11.04 6.11 -11.34
N HIS A 76 -10.10 5.44 -10.68
CA HIS A 76 -10.37 4.37 -9.74
C HIS A 76 -10.55 4.88 -8.29
N HIS A 77 -10.38 6.17 -8.04
CA HIS A 77 -10.52 6.75 -6.71
C HIS A 77 -11.91 6.54 -6.14
N GLU A 78 -12.97 6.74 -6.93
CA GLU A 78 -14.36 6.54 -6.47
C GLU A 78 -14.62 5.13 -5.93
N ARG A 79 -13.98 4.11 -6.53
CA ARG A 79 -14.06 2.72 -6.05
C ARG A 79 -13.41 2.56 -4.68
N LEU A 80 -12.28 3.23 -4.46
CA LEU A 80 -11.45 3.08 -3.27
C LEU A 80 -11.80 4.07 -2.15
N ALA A 81 -12.48 5.17 -2.48
CA ALA A 81 -12.89 6.23 -1.56
C ALA A 81 -13.54 5.71 -0.26
N PRO A 82 -14.45 4.70 -0.28
CA PRO A 82 -15.02 4.15 0.95
C PRO A 82 -14.01 3.53 1.92
N LEU A 83 -12.78 3.25 1.47
CA LEU A 83 -11.71 2.62 2.24
C LEU A 83 -10.58 3.60 2.56
N ILE A 84 -10.27 4.55 1.66
CA ILE A 84 -9.11 5.45 1.79
C ILE A 84 -9.48 6.85 2.30
N ASP A 85 -10.70 7.35 2.05
CA ASP A 85 -11.11 8.72 2.46
C ASP A 85 -11.62 8.79 3.91
N ARG A 86 -11.48 7.71 4.67
CA ARG A 86 -11.87 7.71 6.09
C ARG A 86 -10.94 8.62 6.88
N PRO A 87 -11.45 9.39 7.86
CA PRO A 87 -10.60 10.18 8.76
C PRO A 87 -9.58 9.34 9.53
N GLU A 88 -9.87 8.05 9.67
CA GLU A 88 -9.12 7.05 10.42
C GLU A 88 -8.00 6.40 9.58
N THR A 89 -7.94 6.71 8.28
CA THR A 89 -6.92 6.20 7.37
C THR A 89 -5.55 6.75 7.77
N GLY A 90 -4.74 5.91 8.41
CA GLY A 90 -3.43 6.29 8.95
C GLY A 90 -2.26 6.32 7.95
N PHE A 91 -2.53 6.21 6.65
CA PHE A 91 -1.50 6.14 5.60
C PHE A 91 -1.68 7.22 4.52
N PRO A 92 -0.59 7.69 3.91
CA PRO A 92 -0.66 8.69 2.85
C PRO A 92 -1.27 8.13 1.55
N ILE A 93 -2.10 8.96 0.93
CA ILE A 93 -2.53 8.84 -0.47
C ILE A 93 -1.64 9.77 -1.29
N LEU A 94 -1.04 9.26 -2.36
CA LEU A 94 -0.02 9.94 -3.15
C LEU A 94 -0.47 10.00 -4.62
N GLY A 95 -0.08 11.07 -5.32
CA GLY A 95 -0.27 11.22 -6.76
C GLY A 95 1.06 11.17 -7.50
N THR A 96 1.08 10.73 -8.76
CA THR A 96 2.23 10.83 -9.67
C THR A 96 1.75 10.97 -11.12
N THR A 97 2.65 11.27 -12.04
CA THR A 97 2.34 11.23 -13.48
C THR A 97 2.25 9.81 -14.00
N ASP A 98 1.49 9.59 -15.09
CA ASP A 98 1.41 8.29 -15.76
C ASP A 98 2.79 7.78 -16.20
N ARG A 99 3.64 8.68 -16.71
CA ARG A 99 5.01 8.35 -17.13
C ARG A 99 5.86 7.81 -16.00
N LEU A 100 5.78 8.42 -14.82
CA LEU A 100 6.53 7.97 -13.66
C LEU A 100 5.98 6.64 -13.15
N PHE A 101 4.65 6.49 -13.08
CA PHE A 101 4.00 5.24 -12.68
C PHE A 101 4.38 4.07 -13.59
N GLN A 102 4.38 4.28 -14.90
CA GLN A 102 4.81 3.27 -15.89
C GLN A 102 6.22 2.75 -15.61
N GLY A 103 7.12 3.59 -15.09
CA GLY A 103 8.49 3.20 -14.73
C GLY A 103 8.62 2.52 -13.36
N LEU A 104 7.51 2.32 -12.63
CA LEU A 104 7.44 1.57 -11.37
C LEU A 104 6.79 0.20 -11.56
N ALA A 105 5.77 0.15 -12.42
CA ALA A 105 4.96 -1.02 -12.68
C ALA A 105 5.78 -2.15 -13.32
N ASP A 106 5.45 -3.39 -12.93
CA ASP A 106 6.04 -4.61 -13.49
C ASP A 106 5.21 -5.16 -14.66
N THR A 107 4.18 -4.41 -15.09
CA THR A 107 3.23 -4.79 -16.13
C THR A 107 3.39 -3.94 -17.38
N GLU A 108 3.09 -4.52 -18.55
CA GLU A 108 3.12 -3.78 -19.83
C GLU A 108 2.04 -2.70 -19.90
N HIS A 109 0.90 -2.92 -19.23
CA HIS A 109 -0.26 -2.02 -19.22
C HIS A 109 -0.71 -1.67 -17.80
N PRO A 110 0.04 -0.79 -17.11
CA PRO A 110 -0.25 -0.42 -15.75
C PRO A 110 -1.60 0.24 -15.60
N GLN A 111 -2.30 -0.09 -14.53
CA GLN A 111 -3.67 0.40 -14.30
C GLN A 111 -3.70 1.73 -13.53
N GLY A 112 -2.53 2.23 -13.13
CA GLY A 112 -2.36 3.56 -12.52
C GLY A 112 -2.69 3.61 -11.03
N VAL A 113 -2.85 2.47 -10.36
CA VAL A 113 -3.07 2.43 -8.90
C VAL A 113 -2.18 1.36 -8.30
N ALA A 114 -1.48 1.69 -7.21
CA ALA A 114 -0.68 0.73 -6.46
C ALA A 114 -0.77 0.98 -4.96
N ALA A 115 -0.47 -0.05 -4.18
CA ALA A 115 -0.32 0.07 -2.73
C ALA A 115 0.93 -0.66 -2.23
N LEU A 116 1.53 -0.12 -1.18
CA LEU A 116 2.55 -0.79 -0.39
C LEU A 116 1.86 -1.49 0.78
N VAL A 117 1.90 -2.82 0.78
CA VAL A 117 1.16 -3.66 1.72
C VAL A 117 2.17 -4.47 2.53
N LYS A 118 1.98 -4.55 3.84
CA LYS A 118 2.74 -5.51 4.66
C LYS A 118 1.96 -6.82 4.71
N PRO A 119 2.48 -7.93 4.13
CA PRO A 119 1.84 -9.22 4.26
C PRO A 119 1.71 -9.62 5.73
N ARG A 120 0.66 -10.39 6.05
CA ARG A 120 0.54 -10.99 7.38
C ARG A 120 1.54 -12.14 7.50
N GLU A 121 2.35 -12.09 8.55
CA GLU A 121 3.14 -13.23 8.98
C GLU A 121 2.23 -14.20 9.75
N THR A 122 2.33 -15.48 9.45
CA THR A 122 1.64 -16.53 10.20
C THR A 122 2.53 -17.75 10.34
N SER A 123 2.38 -18.48 11.44
CA SER A 123 3.07 -19.75 11.65
C SER A 123 2.21 -20.94 11.23
N PHE A 124 2.85 -22.09 11.04
CA PHE A 124 2.12 -23.33 10.77
C PHE A 124 1.17 -23.70 11.92
N ASP A 125 1.61 -23.52 13.17
CA ASP A 125 0.80 -23.80 14.35
C ASP A 125 -0.46 -22.92 14.43
N GLU A 126 -0.36 -21.67 13.99
CA GLU A 126 -1.52 -20.77 13.86
C GLU A 126 -2.47 -21.21 12.75
N LEU A 127 -1.93 -21.69 11.61
CA LEU A 127 -2.72 -22.13 10.46
C LEU A 127 -3.56 -23.37 10.78
N VAL A 128 -3.01 -24.34 11.52
CA VAL A 128 -3.68 -25.61 11.85
C VAL A 128 -4.54 -25.55 13.11
N ARG A 129 -4.51 -24.42 13.84
CA ARG A 129 -5.33 -24.24 15.03
C ARG A 129 -6.80 -24.14 14.65
N THR A 130 -7.58 -25.15 15.01
CA THR A 130 -9.04 -25.11 14.88
C THR A 130 -9.63 -24.33 16.07
N PRO A 131 -10.38 -23.23 15.85
CA PRO A 131 -11.14 -22.59 16.91
C PRO A 131 -12.20 -23.55 17.47
N ASP A 132 -12.46 -23.51 18.78
CA ASP A 132 -13.43 -24.39 19.47
C ASP A 132 -14.85 -24.33 18.89
N SER A 133 -15.17 -23.28 18.12
CA SER A 133 -16.48 -23.04 17.50
C SER A 133 -16.56 -23.38 16.00
N ALA A 134 -15.48 -23.87 15.39
CA ALA A 134 -15.39 -24.09 13.95
C ALA A 134 -15.49 -25.58 13.57
N CYS A 135 -16.08 -25.85 12.41
CA CYS A 135 -15.98 -27.15 11.74
C CYS A 135 -14.52 -27.48 11.38
N THR A 136 -14.23 -28.75 11.10
CA THR A 136 -12.93 -29.23 10.64
C THR A 136 -12.39 -28.39 9.47
N PRO A 137 -11.13 -27.87 9.53
CA PRO A 137 -10.58 -27.02 8.48
C PRO A 137 -10.30 -27.80 7.19
N LEU A 138 -10.49 -27.15 6.04
CA LEU A 138 -9.96 -27.62 4.75
C LEU A 138 -8.60 -26.96 4.50
N LEU A 139 -7.54 -27.77 4.43
CA LEU A 139 -6.18 -27.31 4.18
C LEU A 139 -5.74 -27.66 2.75
N VAL A 140 -5.06 -26.71 2.09
CA VAL A 140 -4.43 -26.91 0.77
C VAL A 140 -2.93 -26.92 0.96
N VAL A 141 -2.26 -27.99 0.49
CA VAL A 141 -0.80 -28.13 0.53
C VAL A 141 -0.26 -28.11 -0.89
N LEU A 142 0.64 -27.17 -1.17
CA LEU A 142 1.34 -27.05 -2.46
C LEU A 142 2.80 -27.49 -2.25
N ALA A 143 3.28 -28.45 -3.03
CA ALA A 143 4.65 -28.96 -2.96
C ALA A 143 5.32 -28.86 -4.34
N GLY A 144 6.42 -28.09 -4.41
CA GLY A 144 7.20 -27.90 -5.65
C GLY A 144 6.67 -26.81 -6.60
N VAL A 145 6.03 -25.76 -6.06
CA VAL A 145 5.55 -24.58 -6.80
C VAL A 145 6.51 -23.40 -6.69
#